data_AF-A0A358AQW8-F1
#
_entry.id   AF-A0A358AQW8-F1
#
_cell.length_a   1.000
_cell.length_b   1.000
_cell.length_c   1.000
_cell.angle_alpha   90.00
_cell.angle_beta   90.00
_cell.angle_gamma   90.00
#
_symmetry.space_group_name_H-M   'P 1'
#
loop_
_entity.id
_entity.type
_entity.pdbx_description
1 polymer ?
#
loop_
_entity_poly.entity_id
_entity_poly.type
_entity_poly.pdbx_seq_one_letter_code
_entity_poly.pdbx_strand_id
1 'polypeptide(L)'
;MLEDYFIDPRVIYRLSNCGLLGEKIEDFAVYLQRQELSKGTVREYIRAAAHLSRFALWEGLYDLSQLDESFACRFAQEHLPVCSCERLNKGKYSQTIHGVWHVLRFLSGIGAIAPPMELLKNSLEPQQRKPLRPPAAVKPLPPRKLESGKPSPPRTDVASQALIMRRLPESMGGIILQYDEYLDSLFGLCKKTREIHRLKTMLFLKWVYERHGQDFQLSELRSQDILDFQQMCNEYGYSNDYRKTITSCLRGFLRFLRWQRILEEDLTPAVFKVIEWKLADVPKYIPYDDARLLLSAPDRSTVKGKRDYLVLLLIMQLGLRADEIIQIQLDDISLEKGELSIRKTKTHRGRCQPLTNELADALVDYLRVRPRRPQQGLILRATIPYVPLASSSALGCMVRRYIEEIGISVPSYGTHLLRHSLATHLMNNGASLKDTADILGHVSIQTTGIYAKVQIERLREIAMPFPCWEEVCAV
;
A
#
# COMPACT_ATOMS: atom_id res chain seq x y z
N MET A 1 -15.11 25.11 -4.95
CA MET A 1 -13.65 25.45 -4.80
C MET A 1 -12.81 24.24 -4.41
N LEU A 2 -13.25 23.36 -3.50
CA LEU A 2 -12.48 22.15 -3.19
C LEU A 2 -12.24 21.25 -4.42
N GLU A 3 -13.15 21.24 -5.38
CA GLU A 3 -13.06 20.52 -6.66
C GLU A 3 -11.84 20.92 -7.50
N ASP A 4 -11.33 22.14 -7.35
CA ASP A 4 -10.12 22.62 -8.06
C ASP A 4 -8.83 21.97 -7.54
N TYR A 5 -8.91 21.39 -6.33
CA TYR A 5 -7.78 20.81 -5.61
C TYR A 5 -7.94 19.30 -5.41
N PHE A 6 -9.17 18.78 -5.36
CA PHE A 6 -9.46 17.37 -5.13
C PHE A 6 -10.42 16.85 -6.19
N ILE A 7 -9.99 15.84 -6.95
CA ILE A 7 -10.77 15.27 -8.06
C ILE A 7 -11.79 14.22 -7.56
N ASP A 8 -11.54 13.63 -6.40
CA ASP A 8 -12.38 12.57 -5.83
C ASP A 8 -13.53 13.19 -5.01
N PRO A 9 -14.80 13.04 -5.44
CA PRO A 9 -15.96 13.60 -4.71
C PRO A 9 -16.05 13.13 -3.26
N ARG A 10 -15.51 11.94 -2.94
CA ARG A 10 -15.50 11.40 -1.57
C ARG A 10 -14.51 12.14 -0.68
N VAL A 11 -13.41 12.64 -1.26
CA VAL A 11 -12.43 13.46 -0.52
C VAL A 11 -13.03 14.81 -0.21
N ILE A 12 -13.76 15.41 -1.16
CA ILE A 12 -14.43 16.69 -0.98
C ILE A 12 -15.50 16.59 0.11
N TYR A 13 -16.35 15.57 0.05
CA TYR A 13 -17.35 15.31 1.07
C TYR A 13 -16.72 15.18 2.46
N ARG A 14 -15.63 14.43 2.60
CA ARG A 14 -14.92 14.26 3.89
C ARG A 14 -14.35 15.57 4.42
N LEU A 15 -13.71 16.36 3.56
CA LEU A 15 -13.15 17.65 3.95
C LEU A 15 -14.26 18.62 4.38
N SER A 16 -15.41 18.57 3.73
CA SER A 16 -16.57 19.41 4.07
C SER A 16 -17.30 18.95 5.34
N ASN A 17 -17.05 17.72 5.78
CA ASN A 17 -17.65 17.14 6.98
C ASN A 17 -16.58 16.81 8.05
N CYS A 18 -15.39 17.42 7.98
CA CYS A 18 -14.32 17.14 8.93
C CYS A 18 -14.47 17.95 10.22
N GLY A 19 -15.43 17.59 11.06
CA GLY A 19 -15.62 18.22 12.38
C GLY A 19 -15.83 19.73 12.31
N LEU A 20 -15.27 20.45 13.28
CA LEU A 20 -15.45 21.90 13.47
C LEU A 20 -15.17 22.76 12.23
N LEU A 21 -14.09 22.47 11.51
CA LEU A 21 -13.70 23.20 10.30
C LEU A 21 -14.40 22.70 9.03
N GLY A 22 -15.25 21.67 9.11
CA GLY A 22 -15.90 21.07 7.94
C GLY A 22 -16.69 22.10 7.11
N GLU A 23 -17.61 22.82 7.76
CA GLU A 23 -18.43 23.85 7.10
C GLU A 23 -17.62 25.06 6.64
N LYS A 24 -16.41 25.26 7.18
CA LYS A 24 -15.51 26.38 6.85
C LYS A 24 -14.37 25.99 5.92
N ILE A 25 -14.31 24.74 5.47
CA ILE A 25 -13.19 24.25 4.68
C ILE A 25 -13.17 24.89 3.29
N GLU A 26 -14.33 25.22 2.73
CA GLU A 26 -14.45 25.88 1.43
C GLU A 26 -13.99 27.34 1.52
N ASP A 27 -14.45 28.06 2.54
CA ASP A 27 -14.00 29.42 2.85
C ASP A 27 -12.48 29.45 3.10
N PHE A 28 -11.96 28.45 3.79
CA PHE A 28 -10.52 28.30 4.01
C PHE A 28 -9.75 28.06 2.70
N ALA A 29 -10.28 27.26 1.78
CA ALA A 29 -9.67 27.06 0.47
C ALA A 29 -9.63 28.36 -0.35
N VAL A 30 -10.68 29.18 -0.28
CA VAL A 30 -10.73 30.52 -0.89
C VAL A 30 -9.67 31.44 -0.27
N TYR A 31 -9.55 31.45 1.06
CA TYR A 31 -8.52 32.20 1.76
C TYR A 31 -7.11 31.82 1.28
N LEU A 32 -6.82 30.52 1.15
CA LEU A 32 -5.51 30.04 0.70
C LEU A 32 -5.20 30.40 -0.77
N GLN A 33 -6.21 30.44 -1.64
CA GLN A 33 -6.02 30.85 -3.03
C GLN A 33 -5.55 32.31 -3.14
N ARG A 34 -6.05 33.20 -2.27
CA ARG A 34 -5.66 34.62 -2.23
C ARG A 34 -4.21 34.83 -1.76
N GLN A 35 -3.57 33.79 -1.20
CA GLN A 35 -2.18 33.84 -0.76
C GLN A 35 -1.18 33.46 -1.87
N GLU A 36 -1.64 33.31 -3.12
CA GLU A 36 -0.82 32.96 -4.30
C GLU A 36 0.01 31.67 -4.14
N LEU A 37 -0.46 30.75 -3.30
CA LEU A 37 0.22 29.50 -3.03
C LEU A 37 0.07 28.50 -4.18
N SER A 38 1.08 27.64 -4.37
CA SER A 38 0.99 26.56 -5.36
C SER A 38 -0.18 25.61 -5.05
N LYS A 39 -0.82 25.05 -6.10
CA LYS A 39 -1.90 24.04 -5.94
C LYS A 39 -1.48 22.82 -5.10
N GLY A 40 -0.18 22.49 -5.07
CA GLY A 40 0.36 21.46 -4.19
C GLY A 40 0.29 21.86 -2.72
N THR A 41 0.75 23.06 -2.40
CA THR A 41 0.75 23.61 -1.04
C THR A 41 -0.66 23.77 -0.48
N VAL A 42 -1.59 24.32 -1.28
CA VAL A 42 -2.99 24.49 -0.87
C VAL A 42 -3.64 23.17 -0.46
N ARG A 43 -3.38 22.08 -1.22
CA ARG A 43 -3.88 20.74 -0.88
C ARG A 43 -3.35 20.23 0.46
N GLU A 44 -2.07 20.46 0.77
CA GLU A 44 -1.48 20.05 2.04
C GLU A 44 -2.06 20.87 3.21
N TYR A 45 -2.30 22.17 3.02
CA TYR A 45 -2.87 23.02 4.07
C TYR A 45 -4.34 22.70 4.35
N ILE A 46 -5.13 22.40 3.31
CA ILE A 46 -6.52 21.91 3.50
C ILE A 46 -6.52 20.58 4.28
N ARG A 47 -5.57 19.68 4.00
CA ARG A 47 -5.42 18.44 4.78
C ARG A 47 -5.01 18.70 6.22
N ALA A 48 -4.12 19.67 6.46
CA ALA A 48 -3.73 20.08 7.80
C ALA A 48 -4.92 20.62 8.61
N ALA A 49 -5.77 21.45 7.98
CA ALA A 49 -7.00 21.96 8.60
C ALA A 49 -7.94 20.82 9.00
N ALA A 50 -8.20 19.88 8.08
CA ALA A 50 -9.03 18.70 8.39
C ALA A 50 -8.42 17.82 9.50
N HIS A 51 -7.08 17.77 9.61
CA HIS A 51 -6.38 17.04 10.66
C HIS A 51 -6.54 17.69 12.03
N LEU A 52 -6.33 19.01 12.12
CA LEU A 52 -6.51 19.77 13.34
C LEU A 52 -7.96 19.68 13.83
N SER A 53 -8.92 19.88 12.92
CA SER A 53 -10.34 19.80 13.21
C SER A 53 -10.76 18.42 13.72
N ARG A 54 -10.15 17.35 13.18
CA ARG A 54 -10.37 15.99 13.66
C ARG A 54 -9.79 15.74 15.04
N PHE A 55 -8.61 16.26 15.31
CA PHE A 55 -8.00 16.18 16.63
C PHE A 55 -8.86 16.92 17.67
N ALA A 56 -9.41 18.08 17.32
CA ALA A 56 -10.34 18.82 18.19
C ALA A 56 -11.59 18.01 18.57
N LEU A 57 -12.18 17.29 17.62
CA LEU A 57 -13.27 16.36 17.93
C LEU A 57 -12.86 15.23 18.89
N TRP A 58 -11.63 14.73 18.81
CA TRP A 58 -11.14 13.69 19.72
C TRP A 58 -10.92 14.19 21.14
N GLU A 59 -10.52 15.45 21.27
CA GLU A 59 -10.40 16.14 22.55
C GLU A 59 -11.75 16.67 23.07
N GLY A 60 -12.86 16.38 22.38
CA GLY A 60 -14.21 16.77 22.80
C GLY A 60 -14.53 18.24 22.62
N LEU A 61 -13.86 18.94 21.69
CA LEU A 61 -14.15 20.33 21.35
C LEU A 61 -15.27 20.43 20.31
N TYR A 62 -16.20 21.36 20.54
CA TYR A 62 -17.36 21.59 19.68
C TYR A 62 -17.56 23.08 19.32
N ASP A 63 -16.69 23.97 19.77
CA ASP A 63 -16.70 25.40 19.41
C ASP A 63 -15.41 25.81 18.70
N LEU A 64 -15.56 26.57 17.61
CA LEU A 64 -14.44 27.11 16.82
C LEU A 64 -13.57 28.08 17.65
N SER A 65 -14.15 28.76 18.64
CA SER A 65 -13.40 29.65 19.53
C SER A 65 -12.30 28.92 20.33
N GLN A 66 -12.46 27.60 20.50
CA GLN A 66 -11.53 26.73 21.22
C GLN A 66 -10.35 26.24 20.36
N LEU A 67 -10.37 26.50 19.05
CA LEU A 67 -9.26 26.21 18.12
C LEU A 67 -8.22 27.33 18.12
N ASP A 68 -7.80 27.75 19.32
CA ASP A 68 -6.83 28.82 19.51
C ASP A 68 -5.38 28.34 19.31
N GLU A 69 -4.42 29.26 19.46
CA GLU A 69 -3.01 28.95 19.32
C GLU A 69 -2.51 27.95 20.38
N SER A 70 -3.09 27.96 21.58
CA SER A 70 -2.75 26.99 22.65
C SER A 70 -3.13 25.57 22.25
N PHE A 71 -4.34 25.38 21.70
CA PHE A 71 -4.79 24.09 21.17
C PHE A 71 -3.91 23.62 20.01
N ALA A 72 -3.57 24.52 19.09
CA ALA A 72 -2.69 24.21 17.97
C ALA A 72 -1.27 23.81 18.41
N CYS A 73 -0.74 24.40 19.49
CA CYS A 73 0.53 24.00 20.10
C CYS A 73 0.45 22.59 20.67
N ARG A 74 -0.62 22.22 21.38
CA ARG A 74 -0.83 20.84 21.86
C ARG A 74 -0.92 19.84 20.71
N PHE A 75 -1.68 20.17 19.66
CA PHE A 75 -1.72 19.36 18.44
C PHE A 75 -0.32 19.13 17.86
N ALA A 76 0.51 20.17 17.81
CA ALA A 76 1.86 20.10 17.26
C ALA A 76 2.83 19.29 18.13
N GLN A 77 2.79 19.46 19.46
CA GLN A 77 3.78 18.91 20.39
C GLN A 77 3.40 17.53 20.93
N GLU A 78 2.11 17.28 21.16
CA GLU A 78 1.63 16.07 21.81
C GLU A 78 1.11 15.05 20.79
N HIS A 79 0.35 15.51 19.79
CA HIS A 79 -0.27 14.61 18.81
C HIS A 79 0.63 14.32 17.61
N LEU A 80 1.11 15.33 16.88
CA LEU A 80 1.85 15.11 15.62
C LEU A 80 3.08 14.17 15.72
N PRO A 81 3.90 14.17 16.80
CA PRO A 81 5.07 13.29 16.89
C PRO A 81 4.73 11.80 16.98
N VAL A 82 3.56 11.46 17.53
CA VAL A 82 3.06 10.08 17.67
C VAL A 82 1.86 9.79 16.75
N CYS A 83 1.46 10.78 15.96
CA CYS A 83 0.27 10.73 15.13
C CYS A 83 0.37 9.64 14.06
N SER A 84 -0.60 8.73 14.07
CA SER A 84 -0.72 7.64 13.10
C SER A 84 -2.00 7.72 12.26
N CYS A 85 -2.52 8.94 12.06
CA CYS A 85 -3.67 9.22 11.19
C CYS A 85 -3.33 8.90 9.72
N GLU A 86 -3.79 7.74 9.25
CA GLU A 86 -3.32 7.04 8.03
C GLU A 86 -3.55 7.79 6.71
N ARG A 87 -4.25 8.93 6.71
CA ARG A 87 -4.57 9.70 5.50
C ARG A 87 -4.37 11.20 5.56
N LEU A 88 -4.52 11.83 6.72
CA LEU A 88 -4.33 13.27 6.87
C LEU A 88 -2.84 13.63 7.03
N ASN A 89 -2.01 12.67 7.47
CA ASN A 89 -0.60 12.86 7.74
C ASN A 89 0.32 12.30 6.62
N LYS A 90 0.05 12.65 5.35
CA LYS A 90 0.96 12.33 4.23
C LYS A 90 1.95 13.47 3.91
N GLY A 91 1.73 14.66 4.47
CA GLY A 91 2.59 15.84 4.32
C GLY A 91 3.82 15.78 5.23
N LYS A 92 4.84 16.59 4.93
CA LYS A 92 5.97 16.79 5.86
C LYS A 92 5.45 17.47 7.13
N TYR A 93 5.98 17.10 8.31
CA TYR A 93 5.64 17.74 9.59
C TYR A 93 5.60 19.27 9.49
N SER A 94 6.63 19.87 8.88
CA SER A 94 6.70 21.31 8.65
C SER A 94 5.53 21.85 7.82
N GLN A 95 5.06 21.15 6.79
CA GLN A 95 3.93 21.59 5.97
C GLN A 95 2.62 21.54 6.76
N THR A 96 2.44 20.54 7.62
CA THR A 96 1.27 20.45 8.50
C THR A 96 1.24 21.63 9.47
N ILE A 97 2.37 21.97 10.10
CA ILE A 97 2.47 23.12 11.01
C ILE A 97 2.15 24.44 10.29
N HIS A 98 2.70 24.67 9.10
CA HIS A 98 2.38 25.88 8.33
C HIS A 98 0.89 25.92 7.94
N GLY A 99 0.31 24.77 7.57
CA GLY A 99 -1.12 24.67 7.29
C GLY A 99 -1.98 25.04 8.50
N VAL A 100 -1.62 24.54 9.69
CA VAL A 100 -2.27 24.90 10.97
C VAL A 100 -2.14 26.40 11.25
N TRP A 101 -0.97 27.00 11.02
CA TRP A 101 -0.81 28.45 11.17
C TRP A 101 -1.73 29.26 10.25
N HIS A 102 -1.90 28.82 9.00
CA HIS A 102 -2.88 29.44 8.10
C HIS A 102 -4.32 29.29 8.59
N VAL A 103 -4.67 28.17 9.22
CA VAL A 103 -5.98 27.99 9.85
C VAL A 103 -6.21 29.01 10.96
N LEU A 104 -5.24 29.21 11.86
CA LEU A 104 -5.35 30.20 12.93
C LEU A 104 -5.55 31.62 12.37
N ARG A 105 -4.79 31.99 11.34
CA ARG A 105 -4.97 33.30 10.67
C ARG A 105 -6.34 33.44 10.00
N PHE A 106 -6.82 32.38 9.37
CA PHE A 106 -8.14 32.35 8.78
C PHE A 106 -9.23 32.53 9.85
N LEU A 107 -9.17 31.75 10.94
CA LEU A 107 -10.12 31.84 12.06
C LEU A 107 -10.09 33.22 12.73
N SER A 108 -8.91 33.81 12.90
CA SER A 108 -8.78 35.17 13.41
C SER A 108 -9.36 36.21 12.45
N GLY A 109 -9.14 36.05 11.14
CA GLY A 109 -9.67 36.95 10.12
C GLY A 109 -11.20 36.94 10.01
N ILE A 110 -11.85 35.84 10.40
CA ILE A 110 -13.32 35.74 10.49
C ILE A 110 -13.86 36.05 11.89
N GLY A 111 -12.99 36.46 12.84
CA GLY A 111 -13.37 36.82 14.21
C GLY A 111 -13.67 35.65 15.15
N ALA A 112 -13.32 34.41 14.78
CA ALA A 112 -13.59 33.24 15.60
C ALA A 112 -12.60 33.07 16.77
N ILE A 113 -11.36 33.55 16.61
CA ILE A 113 -10.31 33.49 17.65
C ILE A 113 -9.52 34.81 17.70
N ALA A 114 -8.80 35.05 18.79
CA ALA A 114 -7.86 36.16 18.90
C ALA A 114 -6.68 36.03 17.90
N PRO A 115 -6.02 37.14 17.51
CA PRO A 115 -4.84 37.08 16.64
C PRO A 115 -3.72 36.20 17.22
N PRO A 116 -3.17 35.24 16.45
CA PRO A 116 -2.10 34.36 16.94
C PRO A 116 -0.79 35.14 17.13
N MET A 117 -0.06 34.86 18.21
CA MET A 117 1.19 35.53 18.64
C MET A 117 2.49 34.86 18.12
N GLU A 118 2.39 33.99 17.10
CA GLU A 118 3.51 33.25 16.47
C GLU A 118 4.22 32.18 17.32
N LEU A 119 3.63 31.73 18.43
CA LEU A 119 4.16 30.65 19.29
C LEU A 119 4.31 29.32 18.53
N LEU A 120 3.41 29.07 17.58
CA LEU A 120 3.45 27.86 16.75
C LEU A 120 4.68 27.81 15.82
N LYS A 121 5.16 28.97 15.34
CA LYS A 121 6.36 29.05 14.47
C LYS A 121 7.63 28.79 15.27
N ASN A 122 7.70 29.26 16.51
CA ASN A 122 8.84 29.01 17.41
C ASN A 122 8.94 27.54 17.85
N SER A 123 7.83 26.78 17.77
CA SER A 123 7.81 25.33 17.99
C SER A 123 8.46 24.51 16.86
N LEU A 124 9.01 25.16 15.82
CA LEU A 124 9.77 24.51 14.73
C LEU A 124 11.23 24.19 15.11
N GLU A 125 11.73 24.62 16.28
CA GLU A 125 13.03 24.16 16.75
C GLU A 125 12.98 22.67 17.13
N PRO A 126 13.78 21.80 16.48
CA PRO A 126 13.76 20.38 16.80
C PRO A 126 14.26 20.18 18.23
N GLN A 127 13.40 19.69 19.12
CA GLN A 127 13.87 19.07 20.36
C GLN A 127 14.91 18.00 19.98
N GLN A 128 16.08 18.10 20.61
CA GLN A 128 17.32 17.41 20.28
C GLN A 128 17.11 15.96 19.81
N ARG A 129 17.74 15.62 18.68
CA ARG A 129 17.80 14.25 18.17
C ARG A 129 18.27 13.32 19.29
N LYS A 130 17.48 12.28 19.60
CA LYS A 130 17.95 11.13 20.38
C LYS A 130 19.30 10.67 19.81
N PRO A 131 20.32 10.41 20.66
CA PRO A 131 21.63 9.98 20.19
C PRO A 131 21.49 8.74 19.29
N LEU A 132 22.25 8.73 18.20
CA LEU A 132 22.37 7.57 17.32
C LEU A 132 22.77 6.36 18.18
N ARG A 133 21.92 5.34 18.17
CA ARG A 133 22.25 4.04 18.76
C ARG A 133 23.53 3.53 18.07
N PRO A 134 24.55 3.05 18.80
CA PRO A 134 25.72 2.46 18.17
C PRO A 134 25.30 1.31 17.24
N PRO A 135 26.07 1.04 16.17
CA PRO A 135 25.76 -0.02 15.23
C PRO A 135 25.59 -1.33 16.00
N ALA A 136 24.40 -1.91 15.89
CA ALA A 136 24.14 -3.22 16.48
C ALA A 136 25.11 -4.22 15.85
N ALA A 137 25.83 -4.96 16.69
CA ALA A 137 26.66 -6.08 16.26
C ALA A 137 25.85 -6.98 15.31
N VAL A 138 26.48 -7.35 14.20
CA VAL A 138 25.90 -8.24 13.19
C VAL A 138 25.47 -9.53 13.89
N LYS A 139 24.17 -9.69 14.10
CA LYS A 139 23.65 -10.97 14.58
C LYS A 139 23.82 -11.99 13.46
N PRO A 140 24.31 -13.20 13.77
CA PRO A 140 24.44 -14.25 12.77
C PRO A 140 23.07 -14.53 12.12
N LEU A 141 23.12 -14.81 10.81
CA LEU A 141 21.96 -15.19 10.01
C LEU A 141 21.19 -16.33 10.71
N PRO A 142 19.86 -16.23 10.83
CA PRO A 142 19.08 -17.34 11.37
C PRO A 142 19.27 -18.57 10.46
N PRO A 143 19.38 -19.77 11.03
CA PRO A 143 19.54 -20.99 10.24
C PRO A 143 18.38 -21.15 9.26
N ARG A 144 18.70 -21.69 8.07
CA ARG A 144 17.74 -22.08 7.04
C ARG A 144 16.64 -22.92 7.70
N LYS A 145 15.40 -22.46 7.66
CA LYS A 145 14.26 -23.15 8.27
C LYS A 145 14.14 -24.56 7.68
N LEU A 146 14.59 -25.58 8.41
CA LEU A 146 14.01 -26.90 8.33
C LEU A 146 12.53 -26.81 8.72
N GLU A 147 11.74 -27.69 8.10
CA GLU A 147 10.28 -27.80 8.23
C GLU A 147 9.83 -27.62 9.68
N SER A 148 9.35 -26.44 10.01
CA SER A 148 8.80 -26.19 11.34
C SER A 148 7.46 -26.90 11.40
N GLY A 149 7.30 -27.89 12.29
CA GLY A 149 6.04 -28.58 12.62
C GLY A 149 4.97 -27.66 13.23
N LYS A 150 4.90 -26.39 12.79
CA LYS A 150 3.89 -25.42 13.17
C LYS A 150 2.58 -25.76 12.47
N PRO A 151 1.44 -25.65 13.16
CA PRO A 151 0.14 -25.86 12.54
C PRO A 151 -0.03 -24.95 11.34
N SER A 152 -0.51 -25.51 10.24
CA SER A 152 -0.79 -24.73 9.03
C SER A 152 -1.84 -23.67 9.36
N PRO A 153 -1.59 -22.40 9.01
CA PRO A 153 -2.54 -21.35 9.32
C PRO A 153 -3.89 -21.61 8.63
N PRO A 154 -5.02 -21.30 9.29
CA PRO A 154 -6.33 -21.41 8.65
C PRO A 154 -6.32 -20.56 7.38
N ARG A 155 -6.61 -21.20 6.23
CA ARG A 155 -6.76 -20.47 4.96
C ARG A 155 -7.93 -19.50 5.12
N THR A 156 -7.74 -18.25 4.71
CA THR A 156 -8.80 -17.23 4.71
C THR A 156 -9.43 -17.14 3.31
N ASP A 157 -9.76 -18.29 2.71
CA ASP A 157 -10.55 -18.32 1.49
C ASP A 157 -12.03 -17.96 1.78
N VAL A 158 -12.80 -17.72 0.73
CA VAL A 158 -14.21 -17.26 0.85
C VAL A 158 -15.08 -18.29 1.60
N ALA A 159 -14.81 -19.59 1.43
CA ALA A 159 -15.50 -20.65 2.17
C ALA A 159 -15.19 -20.58 3.66
N SER A 160 -13.93 -20.34 4.01
CA SER A 160 -13.50 -20.14 5.38
C SER A 160 -14.09 -18.86 5.98
N GLN A 161 -14.25 -17.79 5.20
CA GLN A 161 -14.92 -16.56 5.64
C GLN A 161 -16.38 -16.80 5.98
N ALA A 162 -17.12 -17.53 5.14
CA ALA A 162 -18.51 -17.87 5.41
C ALA A 162 -18.65 -18.76 6.66
N LEU A 163 -17.72 -19.68 6.88
CA LEU A 163 -17.67 -20.51 8.08
C LEU A 163 -17.33 -19.68 9.33
N ILE A 164 -16.41 -18.73 9.21
CA ILE A 164 -16.08 -17.78 10.29
C ILE A 164 -17.30 -16.93 10.63
N MET A 165 -17.98 -16.36 9.64
CA MET A 165 -19.18 -15.53 9.84
C MET A 165 -20.34 -16.29 10.50
N ARG A 166 -20.51 -17.60 10.22
CA ARG A 166 -21.54 -18.44 10.85
C ARG A 166 -21.33 -18.68 12.35
N ARG A 167 -20.11 -18.51 12.86
CA ARG A 167 -19.79 -18.71 14.29
C ARG A 167 -19.76 -17.40 15.09
N LEU A 168 -19.97 -16.28 14.42
CA LEU A 168 -19.95 -14.95 15.02
C LEU A 168 -21.36 -14.51 15.41
N PRO A 169 -21.55 -13.78 16.53
CA PRO A 169 -22.84 -13.21 16.90
C PRO A 169 -23.42 -12.29 15.81
N GLU A 170 -24.75 -12.22 15.67
CA GLU A 170 -25.42 -11.38 14.65
C GLU A 170 -25.04 -9.89 14.77
N SER A 171 -24.79 -9.41 15.99
CA SER A 171 -24.31 -8.07 16.29
C SER A 171 -22.98 -7.71 15.59
N MET A 172 -22.17 -8.71 15.20
CA MET A 172 -20.92 -8.48 14.46
C MET A 172 -21.09 -8.16 12.99
N GLY A 173 -22.16 -8.63 12.35
CA GLY A 173 -22.44 -8.26 10.97
C GLY A 173 -22.49 -6.74 10.82
N GLY A 174 -23.16 -6.09 11.78
CA GLY A 174 -23.23 -4.64 11.89
C GLY A 174 -21.87 -3.97 12.03
N ILE A 175 -21.04 -4.41 12.99
CA ILE A 175 -19.75 -3.74 13.26
C ILE A 175 -18.78 -3.82 12.08
N ILE A 176 -18.76 -4.95 11.36
CA ILE A 176 -17.90 -5.13 10.18
C ILE A 176 -18.39 -4.28 9.00
N LEU A 177 -19.71 -4.15 8.82
CA LEU A 177 -20.28 -3.30 7.78
C LEU A 177 -20.02 -1.82 8.08
N GLN A 178 -20.23 -1.38 9.32
CA GLN A 178 -19.87 -0.04 9.78
C GLN A 178 -18.37 0.23 9.62
N TYR A 179 -17.51 -0.77 9.85
CA TYR A 179 -16.09 -0.64 9.60
C TYR A 179 -15.78 -0.52 8.09
N ASP A 180 -16.42 -1.30 7.21
CA ASP A 180 -16.25 -1.14 5.75
C ASP A 180 -16.69 0.25 5.29
N GLU A 181 -17.83 0.72 5.79
CA GLU A 181 -18.35 2.04 5.52
C GLU A 181 -17.42 3.13 6.06
N TYR A 182 -16.86 2.97 7.25
CA TYR A 182 -15.82 3.83 7.80
C TYR A 182 -14.57 3.86 6.89
N LEU A 183 -14.14 2.70 6.37
CA LEU A 183 -13.02 2.61 5.43
C LEU A 183 -13.35 3.18 4.04
N ASP A 184 -14.61 3.20 3.64
CA ASP A 184 -15.07 3.77 2.37
C ASP A 184 -15.31 5.28 2.46
N SER A 185 -16.18 5.72 3.36
CA SER A 185 -16.62 7.12 3.50
C SER A 185 -15.49 8.03 4.00
N LEU A 186 -14.90 7.70 5.15
CA LEU A 186 -13.89 8.55 5.79
C LEU A 186 -12.50 8.39 5.19
N PHE A 187 -12.33 7.42 4.32
CA PHE A 187 -11.03 6.97 3.91
C PHE A 187 -10.95 6.81 2.40
N GLY A 188 -11.98 6.30 1.73
CA GLY A 188 -11.99 6.09 0.29
C GLY A 188 -10.99 5.00 -0.09
N LEU A 189 -10.89 3.95 0.74
CA LEU A 189 -10.09 2.78 0.38
C LEU A 189 -10.78 2.07 -0.79
N CYS A 190 -9.98 1.63 -1.76
CA CYS A 190 -10.50 0.80 -2.82
C CYS A 190 -11.05 -0.51 -2.25
N LYS A 191 -12.05 -1.07 -2.91
CA LYS A 191 -12.77 -2.28 -2.48
C LYS A 191 -11.83 -3.42 -2.06
N LYS A 192 -10.80 -3.70 -2.88
CA LYS A 192 -9.80 -4.75 -2.60
C LYS A 192 -9.06 -4.52 -1.27
N THR A 193 -8.70 -3.28 -0.94
CA THR A 193 -8.05 -2.98 0.34
C THR A 193 -9.04 -3.11 1.49
N ARG A 194 -10.29 -2.68 1.33
CA ARG A 194 -11.31 -2.85 2.38
C ARG A 194 -11.64 -4.31 2.64
N GLU A 195 -11.74 -5.14 1.61
CA GLU A 195 -11.88 -6.59 1.73
C GLU A 195 -10.76 -7.18 2.58
N ILE A 196 -9.50 -6.78 2.36
CA ILE A 196 -8.37 -7.21 3.19
C ILE A 196 -8.56 -6.78 4.65
N HIS A 197 -8.96 -5.53 4.91
CA HIS A 197 -9.22 -5.05 6.26
C HIS A 197 -10.33 -5.84 6.94
N ARG A 198 -11.48 -6.00 6.29
CA ARG A 198 -12.61 -6.81 6.78
C ARG A 198 -12.15 -8.22 7.14
N LEU A 199 -11.32 -8.83 6.29
CA LEU A 199 -10.81 -10.17 6.52
C LEU A 199 -9.94 -10.29 7.77
N LYS A 200 -9.03 -9.34 7.98
CA LYS A 200 -8.15 -9.37 9.16
C LYS A 200 -8.90 -9.00 10.42
N THR A 201 -9.89 -8.11 10.32
CA THR A 201 -10.82 -7.80 11.41
C THR A 201 -11.64 -9.02 11.80
N MET A 202 -12.20 -9.77 10.84
CA MET A 202 -12.94 -11.01 11.13
C MET A 202 -12.06 -12.05 11.82
N LEU A 203 -10.78 -12.16 11.42
CA LEU A 203 -9.84 -13.06 12.08
C LEU A 203 -9.61 -12.66 13.55
N PHE A 204 -9.46 -11.36 13.83
CA PHE A 204 -9.31 -10.85 15.19
C PHE A 204 -10.58 -11.05 16.02
N LEU A 205 -11.74 -10.63 15.50
CA LEU A 205 -13.02 -10.78 16.17
C LEU A 205 -13.34 -12.24 16.47
N LYS A 206 -13.10 -13.15 15.52
CA LYS A 206 -13.24 -14.59 15.79
C LYS A 206 -12.41 -15.01 17.00
N TRP A 207 -11.14 -14.64 17.04
CA TRP A 207 -10.24 -15.00 18.13
C TRP A 207 -10.70 -14.42 19.48
N VAL A 208 -11.15 -13.16 19.51
CA VAL A 208 -11.65 -12.50 20.73
C VAL A 208 -12.81 -13.30 21.33
N TYR A 209 -13.77 -13.70 20.50
CA TYR A 209 -14.99 -14.37 20.97
C TYR A 209 -14.80 -15.87 21.22
N GLU A 210 -13.87 -16.52 20.52
CA GLU A 210 -13.43 -17.88 20.88
C GLU A 210 -12.74 -17.90 22.26
N ARG A 211 -12.07 -16.79 22.64
CA ARG A 211 -11.37 -16.67 23.93
C ARG A 211 -12.28 -16.26 25.07
N HIS A 212 -13.14 -15.27 24.86
CA HIS A 212 -13.93 -14.63 25.92
C HIS A 212 -15.42 -15.05 25.94
N GLY A 213 -15.90 -15.75 24.91
CA GLY A 213 -17.30 -16.14 24.78
C GLY A 213 -18.12 -15.21 23.88
N GLN A 214 -19.37 -15.60 23.59
CA GLN A 214 -20.23 -14.89 22.64
C GLN A 214 -20.80 -13.57 23.18
N ASP A 215 -20.95 -13.45 24.50
CA ASP A 215 -21.52 -12.28 25.17
C ASP A 215 -20.48 -11.18 25.47
N PHE A 216 -19.23 -11.37 25.05
CA PHE A 216 -18.15 -10.42 25.28
C PHE A 216 -18.42 -9.07 24.59
N GLN A 217 -18.34 -7.99 25.36
CA GLN A 217 -18.49 -6.63 24.85
C GLN A 217 -17.15 -6.09 24.35
N LEU A 218 -17.13 -5.55 23.14
CA LEU A 218 -15.90 -4.99 22.56
C LEU A 218 -15.33 -3.80 23.36
N SER A 219 -16.14 -3.14 24.18
CA SER A 219 -15.70 -2.11 25.13
C SER A 219 -14.76 -2.63 26.21
N GLU A 220 -14.78 -3.93 26.49
CA GLU A 220 -13.96 -4.57 27.52
C GLU A 220 -12.59 -5.02 27.01
N LEU A 221 -12.27 -4.78 25.73
CA LEU A 221 -10.96 -5.15 25.16
C LEU A 221 -9.82 -4.48 25.93
N ARG A 222 -8.78 -5.27 26.22
CA ARG A 222 -7.59 -4.82 26.93
C ARG A 222 -6.35 -4.90 26.04
N SER A 223 -5.31 -4.17 26.42
CA SER A 223 -3.99 -4.27 25.77
C SER A 223 -3.47 -5.72 25.72
N GLN A 224 -3.76 -6.54 26.74
CA GLN A 224 -3.36 -7.95 26.76
C GLN A 224 -3.99 -8.77 25.64
N ASP A 225 -5.25 -8.50 25.27
CA ASP A 225 -5.93 -9.21 24.17
C ASP A 225 -5.23 -8.97 22.84
N ILE A 226 -4.73 -7.75 22.63
CA ILE A 226 -3.99 -7.37 21.44
C ILE A 226 -2.66 -8.14 21.37
N LEU A 227 -1.94 -8.20 22.48
CA LEU A 227 -0.66 -8.91 22.58
C LEU A 227 -0.84 -10.41 22.35
N ASP A 228 -1.83 -11.02 22.99
CA ASP A 228 -2.10 -12.45 22.89
C ASP A 228 -2.55 -12.85 21.48
N PHE A 229 -3.37 -12.03 20.83
CA PHE A 229 -3.75 -12.25 19.43
C PHE A 229 -2.54 -12.22 18.49
N GLN A 230 -1.63 -11.25 18.70
CA GLN A 230 -0.41 -11.16 17.89
C GLN A 230 0.56 -12.30 18.19
N GLN A 231 0.64 -12.78 19.44
CA GLN A 231 1.42 -13.95 19.81
C GLN A 231 0.88 -15.21 19.11
N MET A 232 -0.43 -15.42 19.17
CA MET A 232 -1.10 -16.49 18.41
C MET A 232 -0.72 -16.42 16.92
N CYS A 233 -0.79 -15.23 16.30
CA CYS A 233 -0.37 -15.08 14.90
C CYS A 233 1.11 -15.43 14.64
N ASN A 234 2.00 -15.30 15.62
CA ASN A 234 3.39 -15.73 15.48
C ASN A 234 3.56 -17.26 15.59
N GLU A 235 2.71 -17.90 16.39
CA GLU A 235 2.72 -19.35 16.62
C GLU A 235 2.16 -20.11 15.41
N TYR A 236 1.10 -19.61 14.76
CA TYR A 236 0.47 -20.16 13.55
C TYR A 236 1.33 -20.12 12.26
N GLY A 237 2.61 -19.75 12.37
CA GLY A 237 3.56 -19.83 11.26
C GLY A 237 3.29 -18.88 10.08
N TYR A 238 2.43 -17.87 10.24
CA TYR A 238 2.15 -16.88 9.20
C TYR A 238 3.43 -16.19 8.69
N SER A 239 3.48 -15.88 7.38
CA SER A 239 4.59 -15.11 6.80
C SER A 239 4.70 -13.72 7.44
N ASN A 240 5.91 -13.11 7.40
CA ASN A 240 6.13 -11.75 7.92
C ASN A 240 5.15 -10.74 7.28
N ASP A 241 4.97 -10.82 5.96
CA ASP A 241 4.08 -9.90 5.23
C ASP A 241 2.61 -10.06 5.61
N TYR A 242 2.17 -11.30 5.84
CA TYR A 242 0.82 -11.55 6.31
C TYR A 242 0.62 -11.00 7.72
N ARG A 243 1.59 -11.21 8.62
CA ARG A 243 1.57 -10.64 9.98
C ARG A 243 1.55 -9.12 9.97
N LYS A 244 2.39 -8.47 9.16
CA LYS A 244 2.34 -7.01 8.97
C LYS A 244 0.97 -6.53 8.49
N THR A 245 0.36 -7.27 7.56
CA THR A 245 -0.98 -6.95 7.05
C THR A 245 -2.01 -7.04 8.19
N ILE A 246 -1.97 -8.10 9.01
CA ILE A 246 -2.80 -8.21 10.21
C ILE A 246 -2.57 -7.00 11.13
N THR A 247 -1.33 -6.72 11.51
CA THR A 247 -0.98 -5.62 12.40
C THR A 247 -1.46 -4.27 11.87
N SER A 248 -1.36 -4.02 10.57
CA SER A 248 -1.87 -2.78 9.94
C SER A 248 -3.40 -2.70 10.00
N CYS A 249 -4.09 -3.79 9.65
CA CYS A 249 -5.55 -3.83 9.66
C CYS A 249 -6.11 -3.75 11.09
N LEU A 250 -5.42 -4.36 12.06
CA LEU A 250 -5.78 -4.33 13.48
C LEU A 250 -5.71 -2.90 14.03
N ARG A 251 -4.63 -2.16 13.73
CA ARG A 251 -4.57 -0.73 14.08
C ARG A 251 -5.72 0.05 13.45
N GLY A 252 -6.02 -0.19 12.18
CA GLY A 252 -7.16 0.45 11.51
C GLY A 252 -8.49 0.17 12.21
N PHE A 253 -8.69 -1.06 12.68
CA PHE A 253 -9.91 -1.49 13.36
C PHE A 253 -10.03 -0.93 14.78
N LEU A 254 -8.95 -0.93 15.57
CA LEU A 254 -8.96 -0.35 16.93
C LEU A 254 -9.26 1.16 16.89
N ARG A 255 -8.71 1.88 15.90
CA ARG A 255 -9.08 3.29 15.67
C ARG A 255 -10.55 3.47 15.34
N PHE A 256 -11.12 2.53 14.58
CA PHE A 256 -12.54 2.55 14.26
C PHE A 256 -13.41 2.31 15.50
N LEU A 257 -13.03 1.36 16.37
CA LEU A 257 -13.76 1.13 17.62
C LEU A 257 -13.74 2.36 18.53
N ARG A 258 -12.58 3.03 18.62
CA ARG A 258 -12.48 4.33 19.32
C ARG A 258 -13.31 5.42 18.63
N TRP A 259 -13.32 5.45 17.30
CA TRP A 259 -14.15 6.39 16.52
C TRP A 259 -15.64 6.23 16.81
N GLN A 260 -16.11 4.98 16.93
CA GLN A 260 -17.50 4.67 17.31
C GLN A 260 -17.76 4.81 18.82
N ARG A 261 -16.78 5.26 19.61
CA ARG A 261 -16.84 5.34 21.08
C ARG A 261 -17.18 4.01 21.76
N ILE A 262 -16.86 2.90 21.11
CA ILE A 262 -16.93 1.56 21.72
C ILE A 262 -15.75 1.39 22.68
N LEU A 263 -14.57 1.90 22.30
CA LEU A 263 -13.41 2.00 23.17
C LEU A 263 -13.20 3.45 23.60
N GLU A 264 -13.00 3.68 24.89
CA GLU A 264 -12.61 4.98 25.44
C GLU A 264 -11.10 5.20 25.27
N GLU A 265 -10.29 4.19 25.63
CA GLU A 265 -8.83 4.21 25.54
C GLU A 265 -8.31 3.84 24.14
N ASP A 266 -7.16 4.39 23.76
CA ASP A 266 -6.47 4.01 22.53
C ASP A 266 -5.59 2.76 22.75
N LEU A 267 -6.07 1.61 22.27
CA LEU A 267 -5.33 0.35 22.29
C LEU A 267 -4.30 0.18 21.15
N THR A 268 -4.20 1.14 20.22
CA THR A 268 -3.25 1.03 19.09
C THR A 268 -1.77 0.95 19.50
N PRO A 269 -1.30 1.55 20.63
CA PRO A 269 0.07 1.39 21.11
C PRO A 269 0.41 -0.05 21.53
N ALA A 270 -0.57 -0.84 21.97
CA ALA A 270 -0.37 -2.25 22.31
C ALA A 270 -0.03 -3.11 21.06
N VAL A 271 -0.36 -2.62 19.86
CA VAL A 271 -0.09 -3.32 18.61
C VAL A 271 1.41 -3.24 18.27
N PHE A 272 2.19 -4.23 18.68
CA PHE A 272 3.63 -4.21 18.45
C PHE A 272 3.99 -4.33 16.97
N LYS A 273 5.13 -3.76 16.60
CA LYS A 273 5.66 -3.78 15.23
C LYS A 273 6.36 -5.11 14.95
N VAL A 274 5.96 -5.77 13.87
CA VAL A 274 6.73 -6.88 13.31
C VAL A 274 8.06 -6.33 12.79
N ILE A 275 9.16 -6.70 13.43
CA ILE A 275 10.50 -6.26 13.02
C ILE A 275 10.91 -7.04 11.77
N GLU A 276 11.23 -6.31 10.71
CA GLU A 276 11.91 -6.85 9.55
C GLU A 276 12.93 -5.82 9.06
N TRP A 277 14.13 -6.32 8.77
CA TRP A 277 15.21 -5.52 8.23
C TRP A 277 14.94 -5.30 6.74
N LYS A 278 14.64 -4.06 6.37
CA LYS A 278 14.40 -3.70 4.96
C LYS A 278 15.66 -4.03 4.16
N LEU A 279 15.46 -4.61 2.97
CA LEU A 279 16.57 -5.00 2.09
C LEU A 279 17.52 -5.98 2.81
N ALA A 280 17.04 -6.89 3.65
CA ALA A 280 17.92 -7.95 4.18
C ALA A 280 18.31 -8.93 3.07
N ASP A 281 17.35 -9.26 2.22
CA ASP A 281 17.51 -10.28 1.18
C ASP A 281 17.70 -9.67 -0.21
N VAL A 282 18.18 -10.51 -1.13
CA VAL A 282 18.18 -10.23 -2.58
C VAL A 282 16.80 -10.59 -3.14
N PRO A 283 16.26 -9.85 -4.13
CA PRO A 283 15.01 -10.22 -4.78
C PRO A 283 15.00 -11.68 -5.21
N LYS A 284 13.88 -12.37 -5.01
CA LYS A 284 13.67 -13.72 -5.55
C LYS A 284 13.44 -13.61 -7.05
N TYR A 285 14.34 -14.19 -7.84
CA TYR A 285 14.23 -14.25 -9.30
C TYR A 285 14.69 -15.63 -9.80
N ILE A 286 14.34 -15.94 -11.04
CA ILE A 286 14.96 -17.01 -11.83
C ILE A 286 15.79 -16.41 -12.97
N PRO A 287 16.86 -17.08 -13.42
CA PRO A 287 17.59 -16.68 -14.63
C PRO A 287 16.64 -16.34 -15.78
N TYR A 288 16.99 -15.31 -16.56
CA TYR A 288 16.09 -14.85 -17.60
C TYR A 288 15.87 -15.90 -18.70
N ASP A 289 16.88 -16.71 -19.00
CA ASP A 289 16.77 -17.81 -19.96
C ASP A 289 15.80 -18.89 -19.46
N ASP A 290 15.83 -19.23 -18.16
CA ASP A 290 14.84 -20.13 -17.56
C ASP A 290 13.43 -19.54 -17.65
N ALA A 291 13.29 -18.23 -17.40
CA ALA A 291 12.01 -17.56 -17.58
C ALA A 291 11.55 -17.62 -19.04
N ARG A 292 12.47 -17.55 -20.03
CA ARG A 292 12.11 -17.64 -21.46
C ARG A 292 11.61 -19.01 -21.86
N LEU A 293 12.02 -20.08 -21.18
CA LEU A 293 11.45 -21.41 -21.40
C LEU A 293 9.93 -21.41 -21.18
N LEU A 294 9.39 -20.56 -20.28
CA LEU A 294 7.93 -20.45 -20.09
C LEU A 294 7.18 -20.04 -21.34
N LEU A 295 7.83 -19.38 -22.30
CA LEU A 295 7.21 -18.98 -23.56
C LEU A 295 6.92 -20.16 -24.48
N SER A 296 7.53 -21.34 -24.27
CA SER A 296 7.27 -22.54 -25.07
C SER A 296 6.11 -23.39 -24.56
N ALA A 297 5.68 -23.22 -23.30
CA ALA A 297 4.65 -24.07 -22.70
C ALA A 297 3.21 -23.79 -23.16
N PRO A 298 2.78 -22.55 -23.46
CA PRO A 298 1.42 -22.33 -23.94
C PRO A 298 1.18 -22.96 -25.32
N ASP A 299 0.18 -23.84 -25.42
CA ASP A 299 -0.26 -24.38 -26.71
C ASP A 299 -0.92 -23.30 -27.59
N ARG A 300 -0.12 -22.74 -28.49
CA ARG A 300 -0.51 -21.66 -29.41
C ARG A 300 -1.50 -22.10 -30.49
N SER A 301 -1.88 -23.38 -30.58
CA SER A 301 -3.01 -23.80 -31.43
C SER A 301 -4.36 -23.41 -30.82
N THR A 302 -4.41 -23.18 -29.50
CA THR A 302 -5.65 -22.86 -28.78
C THR A 302 -5.80 -21.37 -28.49
N VAL A 303 -7.06 -20.89 -28.39
CA VAL A 303 -7.37 -19.50 -27.95
C VAL A 303 -6.74 -19.20 -26.57
N LYS A 304 -6.79 -20.18 -25.67
CA LYS A 304 -6.23 -20.07 -24.32
C LYS A 304 -4.70 -19.93 -24.36
N GLY A 305 -4.01 -20.75 -25.14
CA GLY A 305 -2.55 -20.70 -25.21
C GLY A 305 -2.03 -19.46 -25.91
N LYS A 306 -2.68 -18.97 -26.97
CA LYS A 306 -2.35 -17.67 -27.58
C LYS A 306 -2.49 -16.51 -26.59
N ARG A 307 -3.57 -16.51 -25.80
CA ARG A 307 -3.77 -15.55 -24.72
C ARG A 307 -2.67 -15.65 -23.66
N ASP A 308 -2.40 -16.86 -23.17
CA ASP A 308 -1.44 -17.08 -22.09
C ASP A 308 -0.01 -16.73 -22.53
N TYR A 309 0.37 -17.03 -23.79
CA TYR A 309 1.62 -16.61 -24.42
C TYR A 309 1.76 -15.08 -24.48
N LEU A 310 0.72 -14.38 -24.97
CA LEU A 310 0.69 -12.91 -24.96
C LEU A 310 0.86 -12.34 -23.54
N VAL A 311 0.19 -12.92 -22.54
CA VAL A 311 0.33 -12.48 -21.15
C VAL A 311 1.76 -12.67 -20.65
N LEU A 312 2.41 -13.80 -20.94
CA LEU A 312 3.80 -14.04 -20.55
C LEU A 312 4.75 -13.00 -21.18
N LEU A 313 4.59 -12.69 -22.47
CA LEU A 313 5.38 -11.65 -23.13
C LEU A 313 5.17 -10.27 -22.50
N LEU A 314 3.93 -9.88 -22.18
CA LEU A 314 3.64 -8.61 -21.50
C LEU A 314 4.33 -8.51 -20.13
N ILE A 315 4.44 -9.62 -19.39
CA ILE A 315 5.15 -9.64 -18.10
C ILE A 315 6.66 -9.61 -18.32
N MET A 316 7.16 -10.41 -19.26
CA MET A 316 8.59 -10.66 -19.42
C MET A 316 9.33 -9.60 -20.21
N GLN A 317 8.69 -8.93 -21.17
CA GLN A 317 9.33 -7.89 -21.98
C GLN A 317 9.02 -6.49 -21.45
N LEU A 318 7.77 -6.23 -21.06
CA LEU A 318 7.33 -4.90 -20.60
C LEU A 318 7.23 -4.79 -19.08
N GLY A 319 7.49 -5.89 -18.36
CA GLY A 319 7.48 -5.91 -16.91
C GLY A 319 6.10 -5.67 -16.30
N LEU A 320 4.99 -5.75 -17.03
CA LEU A 320 3.68 -5.28 -16.52
C LEU A 320 3.21 -6.03 -15.28
N ARG A 321 2.54 -5.33 -14.35
CA ARG A 321 1.88 -5.98 -13.20
C ARG A 321 0.65 -6.73 -13.68
N ALA A 322 0.30 -7.81 -12.99
CA ALA A 322 -0.92 -8.58 -13.31
C ALA A 322 -2.19 -7.72 -13.29
N ASP A 323 -2.32 -6.78 -12.34
CA ASP A 323 -3.44 -5.83 -12.29
C ASP A 323 -3.42 -4.84 -13.48
N GLU A 324 -2.25 -4.49 -14.03
CA GLU A 324 -2.15 -3.64 -15.24
C GLU A 324 -2.62 -4.44 -16.47
N ILE A 325 -2.17 -5.69 -16.62
CA ILE A 325 -2.49 -6.53 -17.77
C ILE A 325 -4.00 -6.80 -17.92
N ILE A 326 -4.69 -7.13 -16.82
CA ILE A 326 -6.13 -7.40 -16.86
C ILE A 326 -6.97 -6.15 -17.14
N GLN A 327 -6.40 -4.95 -16.98
CA GLN A 327 -7.07 -3.67 -17.20
C GLN A 327 -6.84 -3.10 -18.60
N ILE A 328 -5.92 -3.66 -19.39
CA ILE A 328 -5.66 -3.23 -20.77
C ILE A 328 -6.95 -3.34 -21.58
N GLN A 329 -7.31 -2.27 -22.27
CA GLN A 329 -8.41 -2.24 -23.22
C GLN A 329 -7.89 -2.29 -24.66
N LEU A 330 -8.74 -2.64 -25.62
CA LEU A 330 -8.37 -2.64 -27.04
C LEU A 330 -7.95 -1.24 -27.51
N ASP A 331 -8.62 -0.20 -27.03
CA ASP A 331 -8.32 1.21 -27.35
C ASP A 331 -6.99 1.69 -26.76
N ASP A 332 -6.32 0.89 -25.92
CA ASP A 332 -4.98 1.19 -25.41
C ASP A 332 -3.86 0.82 -26.37
N ILE A 333 -4.20 0.12 -27.44
CA ILE A 333 -3.24 -0.49 -28.35
C ILE A 333 -3.21 0.34 -29.63
N SER A 334 -2.04 0.88 -29.96
CA SER A 334 -1.78 1.51 -31.24
C SER A 334 -0.77 0.68 -32.01
N LEU A 335 -1.25 -0.20 -32.89
CA LEU A 335 -0.37 -0.99 -33.76
C LEU A 335 0.37 -0.11 -34.77
N GLU A 336 -0.27 0.95 -35.27
CA GLU A 336 0.32 1.91 -36.20
C GLU A 336 1.54 2.61 -35.58
N LYS A 337 1.44 2.99 -34.29
CA LYS A 337 2.55 3.63 -33.57
C LYS A 337 3.51 2.63 -32.93
N GLY A 338 3.15 1.35 -32.89
CA GLY A 338 3.88 0.34 -32.13
C GLY A 338 3.89 0.64 -30.63
N GLU A 339 2.76 1.09 -30.06
CA GLU A 339 2.67 1.53 -28.67
C GLU A 339 1.51 0.88 -27.92
N LEU A 340 1.74 0.60 -26.63
CA LEU A 340 0.75 0.18 -25.66
C LEU A 340 0.62 1.22 -24.55
N SER A 341 -0.57 1.78 -24.42
CA SER A 341 -0.92 2.76 -23.38
C SER A 341 -1.36 2.05 -22.10
N ILE A 342 -0.57 2.15 -21.04
CA ILE A 342 -0.96 1.66 -19.72
C ILE A 342 -1.73 2.77 -19.00
N ARG A 343 -3.06 2.64 -18.97
CA ARG A 343 -3.96 3.56 -18.24
C ARG A 343 -3.68 3.55 -16.74
N LYS A 344 -4.22 4.56 -16.04
CA LYS A 344 -3.98 4.88 -14.61
C LYS A 344 -3.74 3.63 -13.75
N THR A 345 -2.49 3.45 -13.37
CA THR A 345 -2.02 2.41 -12.46
C THR A 345 -2.39 2.75 -11.01
N LYS A 346 -2.04 1.89 -10.03
CA LYS A 346 -2.20 2.13 -8.58
C LYS A 346 -1.62 3.49 -8.10
N THR A 347 -0.75 4.12 -8.89
CA THR A 347 -0.12 5.41 -8.59
C THR A 347 -0.71 6.58 -9.37
N HIS A 348 -1.82 6.37 -10.08
CA HIS A 348 -2.52 7.35 -10.92
C HIS A 348 -1.67 7.98 -12.03
N ARG A 349 -0.54 7.37 -12.39
CA ARG A 349 0.29 7.75 -13.54
C ARG A 349 0.15 6.69 -14.62
N GLY A 350 -0.21 7.12 -15.82
CA GLY A 350 -0.14 6.30 -17.03
C GLY A 350 1.26 6.36 -17.64
N ARG A 351 1.56 5.40 -18.51
CA ARG A 351 2.79 5.38 -19.33
C ARG A 351 2.53 4.68 -20.65
N CYS A 352 3.26 5.04 -21.69
CA CYS A 352 3.29 4.29 -22.94
C CYS A 352 4.49 3.35 -22.94
N GLN A 353 4.32 2.14 -23.46
CA GLN A 353 5.37 1.16 -23.63
C GLN A 353 5.46 0.75 -25.11
N PRO A 354 6.66 0.56 -25.67
CA PRO A 354 6.81 0.13 -27.05
C PRO A 354 6.34 -1.33 -27.22
N LEU A 355 5.70 -1.62 -28.34
CA LEU A 355 5.41 -2.97 -28.78
C LEU A 355 6.58 -3.47 -29.62
N THR A 356 7.29 -4.47 -29.12
CA THR A 356 8.28 -5.20 -29.94
C THR A 356 7.56 -5.98 -31.04
N ASN A 357 8.26 -6.32 -32.12
CA ASN A 357 7.68 -7.12 -33.21
C ASN A 357 7.08 -8.44 -32.70
N GLU A 358 7.79 -9.16 -31.82
CA GLU A 358 7.29 -10.41 -31.23
C GLU A 358 6.00 -10.19 -30.42
N LEU A 359 5.93 -9.10 -29.64
CA LEU A 359 4.74 -8.78 -28.86
C LEU A 359 3.57 -8.36 -29.75
N ALA A 360 3.84 -7.59 -30.81
CA ALA A 360 2.84 -7.20 -31.80
C ALA A 360 2.29 -8.44 -32.54
N ASP A 361 3.16 -9.37 -32.95
CA ASP A 361 2.76 -10.62 -33.61
C ASP A 361 1.89 -11.48 -32.68
N ALA A 362 2.31 -11.66 -31.43
CA ALA A 362 1.53 -12.39 -30.42
C ALA A 362 0.16 -11.75 -30.17
N LEU A 363 0.12 -10.42 -30.17
CA LEU A 363 -1.09 -9.65 -29.98
C LEU A 363 -2.04 -9.83 -31.17
N VAL A 364 -1.57 -9.68 -32.41
CA VAL A 364 -2.37 -9.91 -33.62
C VAL A 364 -2.87 -11.35 -33.67
N ASP A 365 -2.03 -12.33 -33.36
CA ASP A 365 -2.39 -13.75 -33.36
C ASP A 365 -3.51 -14.06 -32.36
N TYR A 366 -3.45 -13.46 -31.17
CA TYR A 366 -4.53 -13.57 -30.19
C TYR A 366 -5.79 -12.83 -30.63
N LEU A 367 -5.69 -11.60 -31.14
CA LEU A 367 -6.85 -10.80 -31.55
C LEU A 367 -7.66 -11.45 -32.68
N ARG A 368 -7.01 -12.20 -33.58
CA ARG A 368 -7.68 -12.97 -34.65
C ARG A 368 -8.64 -14.03 -34.12
N VAL A 369 -8.29 -14.67 -33.00
CA VAL A 369 -9.08 -15.77 -32.40
C VAL A 369 -9.85 -15.37 -31.14
N ARG A 370 -9.59 -14.16 -30.62
CA ARG A 370 -10.25 -13.63 -29.44
C ARG A 370 -11.76 -13.52 -29.70
N PRO A 371 -12.61 -14.08 -28.81
CA PRO A 371 -14.06 -13.96 -28.95
C PRO A 371 -14.51 -12.50 -29.14
N ARG A 372 -15.27 -12.23 -30.21
CA ARG A 372 -15.85 -10.91 -30.46
C ARG A 372 -16.92 -10.64 -29.41
N ARG A 373 -16.70 -9.62 -28.58
CA ARG A 373 -17.57 -9.26 -27.48
C ARG A 373 -17.59 -7.74 -27.32
N PRO A 374 -18.70 -7.15 -26.84
CA PRO A 374 -18.78 -5.72 -26.59
C PRO A 374 -17.78 -5.26 -25.51
N GLN A 375 -17.34 -6.16 -24.63
CA GLN A 375 -16.30 -5.83 -23.64
C GLN A 375 -14.96 -5.51 -24.33
N GLN A 376 -14.45 -4.30 -24.06
CA GLN A 376 -13.19 -3.80 -24.60
C GLN A 376 -11.93 -4.36 -23.92
N GLY A 377 -12.03 -5.13 -22.84
CA GLY A 377 -10.85 -5.64 -22.13
C GLY A 377 -10.06 -6.65 -22.97
N LEU A 378 -8.74 -6.44 -23.13
CA LEU A 378 -7.89 -7.27 -23.99
C LEU A 378 -7.93 -8.74 -23.58
N ILE A 379 -7.65 -9.04 -22.31
CA ILE A 379 -7.49 -10.41 -21.80
C ILE A 379 -8.82 -10.98 -21.28
N LEU A 380 -9.39 -11.91 -22.04
CA LEU A 380 -10.66 -12.56 -21.70
C LEU A 380 -10.49 -13.95 -21.06
N ARG A 381 -11.52 -14.43 -20.37
CA ARG A 381 -11.68 -15.86 -20.06
C ARG A 381 -11.70 -16.67 -21.35
N ALA A 382 -11.05 -17.84 -21.32
CA ALA A 382 -11.04 -18.78 -22.45
C ALA A 382 -12.29 -19.66 -22.50
N THR A 383 -13.14 -19.60 -21.48
CA THR A 383 -14.39 -20.35 -21.36
C THR A 383 -15.58 -19.39 -21.20
N ILE A 384 -16.77 -19.86 -21.56
CA ILE A 384 -18.02 -19.10 -21.42
C ILE A 384 -18.30 -18.88 -19.92
N PRO A 385 -18.74 -17.68 -19.50
CA PRO A 385 -18.90 -16.46 -20.31
C PRO A 385 -17.54 -15.81 -20.65
N TYR A 386 -17.31 -15.52 -21.94
CA TYR A 386 -16.13 -14.77 -22.41
C TYR A 386 -16.20 -13.31 -21.96
N VAL A 387 -15.66 -13.04 -20.78
CA VAL A 387 -15.57 -11.71 -20.16
C VAL A 387 -14.13 -11.47 -19.70
N PRO A 388 -13.72 -10.21 -19.46
CA PRO A 388 -12.40 -9.90 -18.93
C PRO A 388 -12.09 -10.68 -17.64
N LEU A 389 -10.81 -11.00 -17.42
CA LEU A 389 -10.40 -11.64 -16.18
C LEU A 389 -10.71 -10.74 -14.99
N ALA A 390 -11.50 -11.25 -14.04
CA ALA A 390 -11.96 -10.47 -12.87
C ALA A 390 -10.87 -10.27 -11.80
N SER A 391 -9.83 -11.11 -11.78
CA SER A 391 -8.78 -11.07 -10.76
C SER A 391 -7.41 -11.32 -11.37
N SER A 392 -6.42 -10.52 -10.95
CA SER A 392 -5.01 -10.72 -11.26
C SER A 392 -4.43 -12.02 -10.71
N SER A 393 -5.06 -12.61 -9.68
CA SER A 393 -4.65 -13.93 -9.18
C SER A 393 -4.76 -15.02 -10.24
N ALA A 394 -5.68 -14.89 -11.21
CA ALA A 394 -5.82 -15.84 -12.31
C ALA A 394 -4.54 -15.91 -13.17
N LEU A 395 -3.86 -14.77 -13.36
CA LEU A 395 -2.58 -14.73 -14.07
C LEU A 395 -1.46 -15.38 -13.24
N GLY A 396 -1.47 -15.18 -11.91
CA GLY A 396 -0.53 -15.86 -11.01
C GLY A 396 -0.70 -17.39 -11.03
N CYS A 397 -1.94 -17.88 -11.01
CA CYS A 397 -2.24 -19.31 -11.15
C CYS A 397 -1.82 -19.85 -12.52
N MET A 398 -2.04 -19.08 -13.59
CA MET A 398 -1.61 -19.43 -14.94
C MET A 398 -0.08 -19.59 -15.02
N VAL A 399 0.68 -18.60 -14.52
CA VAL A 399 2.15 -18.66 -14.50
C VAL A 399 2.64 -19.84 -13.66
N ARG A 400 2.03 -20.08 -12.50
CA ARG A 400 2.36 -21.22 -11.64
C ARG A 400 2.18 -22.55 -12.37
N ARG A 401 1.06 -22.74 -13.07
CA ARG A 401 0.79 -23.96 -13.83
C ARG A 401 1.89 -24.23 -14.87
N TYR A 402 2.30 -23.21 -15.62
CA TYR A 402 3.35 -23.38 -16.63
C TYR A 402 4.73 -23.62 -16.03
N ILE A 403 5.06 -23.02 -14.88
CA ILE A 403 6.28 -23.33 -14.14
C ILE A 403 6.28 -24.82 -13.72
N GLU A 404 5.16 -25.32 -13.19
CA GLU A 404 5.01 -26.71 -12.77
C GLU A 404 5.07 -27.68 -13.98
N GLU A 405 4.50 -27.29 -15.12
CA GLU A 405 4.51 -28.07 -16.38
C GLU A 405 5.92 -28.22 -16.98
N ILE A 406 6.73 -27.16 -16.98
CA ILE A 406 8.12 -27.23 -17.46
C ILE A 406 9.05 -27.89 -16.42
N GLY A 407 8.67 -27.89 -15.14
CA GLY A 407 9.48 -28.46 -14.06
C GLY A 407 10.62 -27.56 -13.59
N ILE A 408 10.47 -26.24 -13.71
CA ILE A 408 11.50 -25.28 -13.26
C ILE A 408 11.40 -25.12 -11.73
N SER A 409 12.53 -25.29 -11.03
CA SER A 409 12.61 -25.01 -9.60
C SER A 409 12.63 -23.50 -9.36
N VAL A 410 11.64 -22.98 -8.64
CA VAL A 410 11.49 -21.53 -8.41
C VAL A 410 11.47 -21.15 -6.92
N PRO A 411 12.05 -19.99 -6.54
CA PRO A 411 12.07 -19.54 -5.15
C PRO A 411 10.72 -19.00 -4.63
N SER A 412 9.79 -18.73 -5.54
CA SER A 412 8.42 -18.28 -5.28
C SER A 412 7.57 -18.38 -6.54
N TYR A 413 6.25 -18.51 -6.39
CA TYR A 413 5.31 -18.55 -7.51
C TYR A 413 4.63 -17.20 -7.78
N GLY A 414 4.26 -16.97 -9.04
CA GLY A 414 3.40 -15.86 -9.47
C GLY A 414 4.09 -14.85 -10.39
N THR A 415 3.32 -13.89 -10.87
CA THR A 415 3.75 -12.93 -11.91
C THR A 415 4.89 -12.01 -11.45
N HIS A 416 5.01 -11.77 -10.14
CA HIS A 416 6.09 -10.94 -9.60
C HIS A 416 7.46 -11.59 -9.75
N LEU A 417 7.56 -12.93 -9.76
CA LEU A 417 8.82 -13.63 -10.02
C LEU A 417 9.39 -13.23 -11.38
N LEU A 418 8.59 -13.34 -12.44
CA LEU A 418 9.01 -13.02 -13.81
C LEU A 418 9.39 -11.55 -13.96
N ARG A 419 8.66 -10.67 -13.27
CA ARG A 419 8.98 -9.25 -13.25
C ARG A 419 10.30 -8.96 -12.52
N HIS A 420 10.60 -9.66 -11.43
CA HIS A 420 11.90 -9.59 -10.76
C HIS A 420 13.01 -10.14 -11.67
N SER A 421 12.76 -11.23 -12.40
CA SER A 421 13.70 -11.77 -13.40
C SER A 421 14.02 -10.77 -14.50
N LEU A 422 13.01 -10.08 -15.07
CA LEU A 422 13.25 -9.01 -16.05
C LEU A 422 14.08 -7.87 -15.45
N ALA A 423 13.70 -7.41 -14.26
CA ALA A 423 14.41 -6.31 -13.60
C ALA A 423 15.89 -6.64 -13.35
N THR A 424 16.17 -7.84 -12.83
CA THR A 424 17.53 -8.35 -12.65
C THR A 424 18.26 -8.48 -13.98
N HIS A 425 17.59 -8.97 -15.03
CA HIS A 425 18.18 -9.09 -16.36
C HIS A 425 18.58 -7.74 -16.95
N LEU A 426 17.69 -6.74 -16.92
CA LEU A 426 17.99 -5.39 -17.39
C LEU A 426 19.20 -4.80 -16.65
N MET A 427 19.22 -4.97 -15.32
CA MET A 427 20.33 -4.53 -14.49
C MET A 427 21.64 -5.21 -14.86
N ASN A 428 21.66 -6.53 -14.97
CA ASN A 428 22.89 -7.26 -15.28
C ASN A 428 23.41 -6.95 -16.70
N ASN A 429 22.53 -6.49 -17.60
CA ASN A 429 22.89 -6.05 -18.96
C ASN A 429 23.14 -4.52 -19.05
N GLY A 430 23.39 -3.86 -17.92
CA GLY A 430 23.89 -2.48 -17.90
C GLY A 430 22.82 -1.39 -17.93
N ALA A 431 21.52 -1.71 -17.89
CA ALA A 431 20.48 -0.71 -17.76
C ALA A 431 20.61 0.08 -16.45
N SER A 432 20.30 1.38 -16.47
CA SER A 432 20.37 2.18 -15.26
C SER A 432 19.22 1.84 -14.30
N LEU A 433 19.38 2.20 -13.02
CA LEU A 433 18.30 2.14 -12.02
C LEU A 433 17.06 2.91 -12.44
N LYS A 434 17.24 4.01 -13.19
CA LYS A 434 16.15 4.84 -13.68
C LYS A 434 15.43 4.15 -14.84
N ASP A 435 16.15 3.66 -15.84
CA ASP A 435 15.53 3.01 -17.01
C ASP A 435 14.76 1.75 -16.57
N THR A 436 15.35 0.98 -15.65
CA THR A 436 14.68 -0.17 -15.04
C THR A 436 13.43 0.26 -14.26
N ALA A 437 13.49 1.38 -13.52
CA ALA A 437 12.32 1.92 -12.81
C ALA A 437 11.21 2.34 -13.79
N ASP A 438 11.56 2.98 -14.90
CA ASP A 438 10.63 3.50 -15.89
C ASP A 438 9.93 2.36 -16.65
N ILE A 439 10.68 1.33 -17.09
CA ILE A 439 10.13 0.11 -17.71
C ILE A 439 9.11 -0.56 -16.77
N LEU A 440 9.52 -0.74 -15.51
CA LEU A 440 8.69 -1.35 -14.48
C LEU A 440 7.52 -0.43 -14.04
N GLY A 441 7.55 0.87 -14.34
CA GLY A 441 6.57 1.84 -13.82
C GLY A 441 6.66 1.97 -12.29
N HIS A 442 7.86 2.13 -11.76
CA HIS A 442 8.13 2.46 -10.37
C HIS A 442 8.11 3.99 -10.19
N VAL A 443 7.34 4.48 -9.22
CA VAL A 443 7.28 5.93 -8.93
C VAL A 443 8.47 6.41 -8.10
N SER A 444 9.02 5.54 -7.27
CA SER A 444 10.18 5.86 -6.44
C SER A 444 11.34 4.96 -6.83
N ILE A 445 12.50 5.56 -7.12
CA ILE A 445 13.74 4.84 -7.40
C ILE A 445 14.15 3.93 -6.23
N GLN A 446 13.76 4.26 -5.00
CA GLN A 446 14.00 3.41 -3.82
C GLN A 446 13.37 2.03 -3.96
N THR A 447 12.24 1.92 -4.68
CA THR A 447 11.59 0.61 -4.93
C THR A 447 12.37 -0.22 -5.95
N THR A 448 13.16 0.40 -6.82
CA THR A 448 14.09 -0.26 -7.74
C THR A 448 15.44 -0.56 -7.10
N GLY A 449 15.80 0.17 -6.03
CA GLY A 449 17.06 -0.01 -5.29
C GLY A 449 17.28 -1.44 -4.75
N ILE A 450 16.21 -2.24 -4.61
CA ILE A 450 16.32 -3.67 -4.26
C ILE A 450 17.18 -4.46 -5.28
N TYR A 451 17.21 -4.03 -6.54
CA TYR A 451 17.96 -4.68 -7.62
C TYR A 451 19.39 -4.15 -7.75
N ALA A 452 19.77 -3.06 -7.07
CA ALA A 452 21.18 -2.63 -7.09
C ALA A 452 22.12 -3.72 -6.54
N LYS A 453 21.59 -4.61 -5.69
CA LYS A 453 22.31 -5.71 -5.06
C LYS A 453 22.63 -6.88 -5.98
N VAL A 454 21.98 -6.97 -7.14
CA VAL A 454 22.18 -8.11 -8.06
C VAL A 454 23.37 -7.92 -8.99
N GLN A 455 23.86 -6.68 -9.16
CA GLN A 455 25.03 -6.36 -10.00
C GLN A 455 26.33 -6.53 -9.20
N ILE A 456 26.71 -7.77 -8.89
CA ILE A 456 27.91 -8.04 -8.09
C ILE A 456 29.16 -7.49 -8.76
N GLU A 457 29.26 -7.61 -10.08
CA GLU A 457 30.40 -7.15 -10.89
C GLU A 457 30.59 -5.64 -10.77
N ARG A 458 29.50 -4.86 -10.91
CA ARG A 458 29.54 -3.41 -10.78
C ARG A 458 29.76 -2.96 -9.33
N LEU A 459 29.28 -3.73 -8.36
CA LEU A 459 29.59 -3.50 -6.95
C LEU A 459 31.07 -3.74 -6.64
N ARG A 460 31.74 -4.68 -7.34
CA ARG A 460 33.20 -4.90 -7.19
C ARG A 460 34.01 -3.70 -7.68
N GLU A 461 33.59 -3.01 -8.73
CA GLU A 461 34.29 -1.84 -9.27
C GLU A 461 34.36 -0.66 -8.28
N ILE A 462 33.33 -0.53 -7.44
CA ILE A 462 33.23 0.54 -6.43
C ILE A 462 33.61 0.06 -5.03
N ALA A 463 33.87 -1.24 -4.85
CA ALA A 463 34.31 -1.77 -3.58
C ALA A 463 35.71 -1.24 -3.30
N MET A 464 35.88 -0.56 -2.17
CA MET A 464 37.21 -0.21 -1.71
C MET A 464 38.02 -1.49 -1.51
N PRO A 465 39.33 -1.48 -1.82
CA PRO A 465 40.21 -2.61 -1.49
C PRO A 465 40.00 -2.96 -0.02
N PHE A 466 39.82 -4.25 0.25
CA PHE A 466 39.74 -4.72 1.63
C PHE A 466 41.09 -4.36 2.29
N PRO A 467 41.11 -3.70 3.46
CA PRO A 467 42.36 -3.34 4.11
C PRO A 467 43.18 -4.62 4.29
N CYS A 468 44.39 -4.65 3.73
CA CYS A 468 45.28 -5.77 3.96
C CYS A 468 45.63 -5.78 5.45
N TRP A 469 45.73 -6.97 6.03
CA TRP A 469 45.96 -7.16 7.46
C TRP A 469 47.23 -6.42 7.97
N GLU A 470 48.18 -6.19 7.06
CA GLU A 470 49.45 -5.49 7.31
C GLU A 470 49.26 -4.00 7.66
N GLU A 471 48.24 -3.33 7.14
CA GLU A 471 47.94 -1.91 7.46
C GLU A 471 47.17 -1.76 8.78
N VAL A 472 46.42 -2.78 9.20
CA VAL A 472 45.60 -2.75 10.43
C VAL A 472 46.43 -3.03 11.69
N CYS A 473 47.54 -3.76 11.56
CA CYS A 473 48.46 -4.07 12.67
C CYS A 473 49.58 -3.03 12.86
N ALA A 474 49.66 -1.99 12.03
CA ALA A 474 50.67 -0.94 12.10
C ALA A 474 50.23 0.29 12.93
N VAL A 475 49.07 0.21 13.61
CA VAL A 475 48.56 1.18 14.59
C VAL A 475 48.39 0.45 15.92
#